data_AF-A0A2E4VGL5-F1
#
_entry.id   AF-A0A2E4VGL5-F1
#
_cell.length_a   1.000
_cell.length_b   1.000
_cell.length_c   1.000
_cell.angle_alpha   90.00
_cell.angle_beta   90.00
_cell.angle_gamma   90.00
#
_symmetry.space_group_name_H-M   'P 1'
#
loop_
_entity.id
_entity.type
_entity.pdbx_description
1 polymer ?
#
loop_
_entity_poly.entity_id
_entity_poly.type
_entity_poly.pdbx_seq_one_letter_code
_entity_poly.pdbx_strand_id
1 'polypeptide(L)'
;MSKHISTQQIKELLKQELDQNNSQQSQSSNQEKNNLANNQSKQKIRHKSSDCVSLAELCKKFTESRLDRGFNEKTINDYQDSNNLLLEFFGNVPIDTLTHQNGRDYIQLLKHLPTNRKKKCPNTSIKQLVELKDVQLMSSRIISKYTERISALFNWAMNQGYTNQNVFRGKLEPIRKSEKI
;
A
#
# COMPACT_ATOMS: atom_id res chain seq x y z
N MET A 1 58.21 24.88 -8.22
CA MET A 1 58.64 24.16 -6.99
C MET A 1 57.41 23.55 -6.35
N SER A 2 57.22 22.23 -6.49
CA SER A 2 55.99 21.54 -6.03
C SER A 2 56.16 21.11 -4.58
N LYS A 3 55.31 21.60 -3.67
CA LYS A 3 55.34 21.22 -2.25
C LYS A 3 54.73 19.82 -2.12
N HIS A 4 55.58 18.81 -2.00
CA HIS A 4 55.13 17.46 -1.67
C HIS A 4 54.77 17.42 -0.18
N ILE A 5 53.47 17.37 0.13
CA ILE A 5 52.98 17.18 1.50
C ILE A 5 53.22 15.72 1.89
N SER A 6 53.87 15.51 3.03
CA SER A 6 54.15 14.19 3.58
C SER A 6 52.87 13.56 4.16
N THR A 7 52.73 12.24 4.07
CA THR A 7 51.58 11.51 4.63
C THR A 7 51.41 11.72 6.13
N GLN A 8 52.50 12.04 6.85
CA GLN A 8 52.41 12.42 8.26
C GLN A 8 51.76 13.78 8.47
N GLN A 9 52.03 14.76 7.60
CA GLN A 9 51.39 16.08 7.66
C GLN A 9 49.89 15.98 7.35
N ILE A 10 49.49 15.06 6.45
CA ILE A 10 48.07 14.78 6.17
C ILE A 10 47.38 14.17 7.40
N LYS A 11 48.04 13.23 8.09
CA LYS A 11 47.50 12.63 9.32
C LYS A 11 47.36 13.66 10.45
N GLU A 12 48.34 14.55 10.61
CA GLU A 12 48.31 15.62 11.62
C GLU A 12 47.13 16.58 11.37
N LEU A 13 46.94 16.99 10.11
CA LEU A 13 45.84 17.86 9.70
C LEU A 13 44.46 17.21 9.92
N LEU A 14 44.32 15.93 9.54
CA LEU A 14 43.07 15.20 9.75
C LEU A 14 42.76 14.99 11.24
N LYS A 15 43.79 14.78 12.07
CA LYS A 15 43.62 14.66 13.53
C LYS A 15 43.17 15.99 14.15
N GLN A 16 43.78 17.09 13.74
CA GLN A 16 43.37 18.44 14.17
C GLN A 16 41.93 18.77 13.74
N GLU A 17 41.51 18.35 12.55
CA GLU A 17 40.14 18.54 12.05
C GLU A 17 39.10 17.70 12.83
N LEU A 18 39.47 16.48 13.25
CA LEU A 18 38.62 15.64 14.10
C LEU A 18 38.47 16.21 15.51
N ASP A 19 39.55 16.72 16.10
CA ASP A 19 39.53 17.32 17.44
C ASP A 19 38.72 18.64 17.48
N GLN A 20 38.72 19.41 16.39
CA GLN A 20 37.89 20.61 16.24
C GLN A 20 36.40 20.27 16.08
N ASN A 21 36.06 19.23 15.31
CA ASN A 21 34.66 18.80 15.17
C ASN A 21 34.08 18.23 16.48
N ASN A 22 34.89 17.50 17.26
CA ASN A 22 34.43 16.94 18.53
C ASN A 22 34.23 18.02 19.63
N SER A 23 35.00 19.11 19.55
CA SER A 23 34.87 20.29 20.43
C SER A 23 33.65 21.16 20.08
N GLN A 24 33.24 21.22 18.81
CA GLN A 24 32.01 21.89 18.37
C GLN A 24 30.74 21.08 18.69
N GLN A 25 30.84 19.75 18.77
CA GLN A 25 29.71 18.88 19.16
C GLN A 25 29.40 18.92 20.67
N SER A 26 30.34 19.42 21.48
CA SER A 26 30.24 19.52 22.95
C SER A 26 29.66 20.84 23.47
N GLN A 27 29.31 21.80 22.59
CA GLN A 27 28.61 23.05 22.98
C GLN A 27 27.14 23.14 22.52
N SER A 28 26.61 22.15 21.79
CA SER A 28 25.16 22.02 21.50
C SER A 28 24.45 20.95 22.34
N SER A 29 25.16 20.28 23.25
CA SER A 29 24.68 19.11 24.01
C SER A 29 23.82 19.42 25.25
N ASN A 30 23.26 20.64 25.36
CA ASN A 30 22.35 21.02 26.45
C ASN A 30 20.94 21.45 25.99
N GLN A 31 20.52 21.11 24.77
CA GLN A 31 19.10 21.21 24.35
C GLN A 31 18.47 19.89 23.85
N GLU A 32 19.20 18.77 23.81
CA GLU A 32 18.72 17.49 23.29
C GLU A 32 18.31 16.44 24.35
N LYS A 33 17.96 16.85 25.57
CA LYS A 33 17.36 15.95 26.58
C LYS A 33 15.85 16.13 26.82
N ASN A 34 15.17 16.99 26.06
CA ASN A 34 13.71 17.20 26.18
C ASN A 34 12.88 16.77 24.95
N ASN A 35 13.45 16.08 23.96
CA ASN A 35 12.73 15.64 22.75
C ASN A 35 12.69 14.11 22.57
N LEU A 36 12.45 13.36 23.64
CA LEU A 36 12.12 11.93 23.58
C LEU A 36 10.63 11.61 23.76
N ALA A 37 9.77 12.62 23.64
CA ALA A 37 8.31 12.46 23.68
C ALA A 37 7.61 13.42 22.71
N ASN A 38 7.94 13.38 21.41
CA ASN A 38 7.06 13.85 20.32
C ASN A 38 7.63 13.56 18.93
N ASN A 39 7.82 12.29 18.58
CA ASN A 39 7.99 11.88 17.18
C ASN A 39 7.04 10.72 16.81
N GLN A 40 5.77 10.88 17.20
CA GLN A 40 4.62 10.26 16.53
C GLN A 40 3.78 11.34 15.84
N SER A 41 4.38 12.10 14.94
CA SER A 41 3.64 12.94 14.00
C SER A 41 4.43 13.08 12.71
N LYS A 42 4.64 11.95 12.03
CA LYS A 42 4.93 11.98 10.60
C LYS A 42 3.69 12.60 9.96
N GLN A 43 3.83 13.85 9.57
CA GLN A 43 2.77 14.75 9.18
C GLN A 43 1.85 14.07 8.16
N LYS A 44 0.60 13.86 8.57
CA LYS A 44 -0.52 13.58 7.68
C LYS A 44 -0.76 14.86 6.88
N ILE A 45 -0.05 15.03 5.77
CA ILE A 45 -0.44 16.01 4.76
C ILE A 45 -1.78 15.52 4.23
N ARG A 46 -2.86 15.98 4.86
CA ARG A 46 -4.21 15.95 4.28
C ARG A 46 -4.15 16.90 3.11
N HIS A 47 -3.83 16.39 1.93
CA HIS A 47 -4.10 17.13 0.70
C HIS A 47 -5.58 17.47 0.70
N LYS A 48 -5.85 18.74 0.40
CA LYS A 48 -7.19 19.34 0.36
C LYS A 48 -8.05 18.50 -0.59
N SER A 49 -9.20 18.06 -0.10
CA SER A 49 -10.08 17.03 -0.67
C SER A 49 -10.82 17.41 -1.96
N SER A 50 -10.33 18.38 -2.74
CA SER A 50 -11.01 18.84 -3.95
C SER A 50 -10.61 18.09 -5.23
N ASP A 51 -9.45 17.41 -5.25
CA ASP A 51 -8.89 16.77 -6.45
C ASP A 51 -8.65 15.26 -6.30
N CYS A 52 -9.25 14.60 -5.30
CA CYS A 52 -9.05 13.17 -5.11
C CYS A 52 -9.75 12.37 -6.23
N VAL A 53 -8.98 11.54 -6.93
CA VAL A 53 -9.50 10.61 -7.95
C VAL A 53 -10.56 9.68 -7.34
N SER A 54 -11.62 9.43 -8.11
CA SER A 54 -12.65 8.47 -7.71
C SER A 54 -12.15 7.03 -7.87
N LEU A 55 -12.75 6.08 -7.15
CA LEU A 55 -12.37 4.67 -7.27
C LEU A 55 -12.62 4.13 -8.68
N ALA A 56 -13.71 4.52 -9.34
CA ALA A 56 -14.01 4.09 -10.70
C ALA A 56 -12.97 4.63 -11.68
N GLU A 57 -12.60 5.90 -11.53
CA GLU A 57 -11.58 6.52 -12.35
C GLU A 57 -10.19 5.91 -12.11
N LEU A 58 -9.82 5.61 -10.86
CA LEU A 58 -8.58 4.92 -10.55
C LEU A 58 -8.50 3.54 -11.22
N CYS A 59 -9.59 2.76 -11.15
CA CYS A 59 -9.69 1.45 -11.80
C CYS A 59 -9.52 1.55 -13.33
N LYS A 60 -10.13 2.57 -13.94
CA LYS A 60 -10.00 2.85 -15.38
C LYS A 60 -8.54 3.17 -15.74
N LYS A 61 -7.94 4.20 -15.12
CA LYS A 61 -6.57 4.63 -15.41
C LYS A 61 -5.54 3.51 -15.18
N PHE A 62 -5.73 2.70 -14.14
CA PHE A 62 -4.86 1.55 -13.89
C PHE A 62 -4.93 0.51 -15.01
N THR A 63 -6.13 0.22 -15.51
CA THR A 63 -6.33 -0.76 -16.58
C THR A 63 -5.73 -0.25 -17.89
N GLU A 64 -5.94 1.03 -18.22
CA GLU A 64 -5.31 1.71 -19.36
C GLU A 64 -3.78 1.63 -19.26
N SER A 65 -3.20 1.94 -18.09
CA SER A 65 -1.76 1.81 -17.86
C SER A 65 -1.23 0.37 -18.03
N ARG A 66 -2.05 -0.66 -17.83
CA ARG A 66 -1.65 -2.06 -18.09
C ARG A 66 -1.74 -2.41 -19.57
N LEU A 67 -2.73 -1.90 -20.28
CA LEU A 67 -2.84 -2.05 -21.73
C LEU A 67 -1.65 -1.39 -22.44
N ASP A 68 -1.30 -0.16 -22.06
CA ASP A 68 -0.16 0.56 -22.64
C ASP A 68 1.18 -0.16 -22.43
N ARG A 69 1.27 -0.98 -21.38
CA ARG A 69 2.45 -1.82 -21.08
C ARG A 69 2.43 -3.18 -21.79
N GLY A 70 1.44 -3.45 -22.65
CA GLY A 70 1.34 -4.68 -23.42
C GLY A 70 0.92 -5.92 -22.60
N PHE A 71 0.18 -5.74 -21.51
CA PHE A 71 -0.36 -6.89 -20.77
C PHE A 71 -1.40 -7.63 -21.64
N ASN A 72 -1.37 -8.96 -21.61
CA ASN A 72 -2.33 -9.76 -22.38
C ASN A 72 -3.77 -9.57 -21.87
N GLU A 73 -4.73 -9.80 -22.78
CA GLU A 73 -6.17 -9.62 -22.52
C GLU A 73 -6.65 -10.39 -21.30
N LYS A 74 -6.21 -11.65 -21.13
CA LYS A 74 -6.59 -12.46 -19.96
C LYS A 74 -6.19 -11.76 -18.65
N THR A 75 -4.99 -11.19 -18.59
CA THR A 75 -4.49 -10.52 -17.39
C THR A 75 -5.23 -9.21 -17.13
N ILE A 76 -5.59 -8.48 -18.19
CA ILE A 76 -6.44 -7.30 -18.11
C ILE A 76 -7.82 -7.66 -17.55
N ASN A 77 -8.45 -8.71 -18.08
CA ASN A 77 -9.76 -9.19 -17.61
C ASN A 77 -9.69 -9.62 -16.13
N ASP A 78 -8.62 -10.31 -15.73
CA ASP A 78 -8.38 -10.69 -14.32
C ASP A 78 -8.29 -9.45 -13.39
N TYR A 79 -7.68 -8.35 -13.84
CA TYR A 79 -7.66 -7.08 -13.10
C TYR A 79 -9.04 -6.42 -13.07
N GLN A 80 -9.72 -6.32 -14.21
CA GLN A 80 -11.04 -5.74 -14.31
C GLN A 80 -12.05 -6.47 -13.41
N ASP A 81 -12.02 -7.80 -13.37
CA ASP A 81 -12.89 -8.58 -12.48
C ASP A 81 -12.66 -8.26 -11.01
N SER A 82 -11.39 -8.05 -10.62
CA SER A 82 -11.03 -7.68 -9.25
C SER A 82 -11.48 -6.25 -8.93
N ASN A 83 -11.24 -5.32 -9.84
CA ASN A 83 -11.63 -3.91 -9.73
C ASN A 83 -13.16 -3.75 -9.67
N ASN A 84 -13.90 -4.51 -10.48
CA ASN A 84 -15.36 -4.50 -10.49
C ASN A 84 -15.93 -4.98 -9.15
N LEU A 85 -15.36 -6.03 -8.55
CA LEU A 85 -15.80 -6.48 -7.22
C LEU A 85 -15.51 -5.44 -6.14
N LEU A 86 -14.38 -4.74 -6.23
CA LEU A 86 -14.05 -3.65 -5.32
C LEU A 86 -15.07 -2.49 -5.44
N LEU A 87 -15.42 -2.11 -6.68
CA LEU A 87 -16.42 -1.09 -6.97
C LEU A 87 -17.82 -1.49 -6.54
N GLU A 88 -18.21 -2.75 -6.72
CA GLU A 88 -19.51 -3.25 -6.27
C GLU A 88 -19.65 -3.17 -4.75
N PHE A 89 -18.54 -3.34 -4.01
CA PHE A 89 -18.55 -3.30 -2.56
C PHE A 89 -18.51 -1.88 -1.99
N PHE A 90 -17.57 -1.04 -2.44
CA PHE A 90 -17.40 0.31 -1.90
C PHE A 90 -18.20 1.38 -2.64
N GLY A 91 -18.68 1.09 -3.84
CA GLY A 91 -19.24 2.09 -4.74
C GLY A 91 -18.15 3.00 -5.33
N ASN A 92 -18.60 4.05 -6.02
CA ASN A 92 -17.71 5.06 -6.58
C ASN A 92 -17.39 6.15 -5.54
N VAL A 93 -16.46 5.87 -4.64
CA VAL A 93 -16.00 6.80 -3.59
C VAL A 93 -14.65 7.42 -3.94
N PRO A 94 -14.29 8.61 -3.41
CA PRO A 94 -12.93 9.13 -3.51
C PRO A 94 -11.95 8.19 -2.79
N ILE A 95 -10.80 7.89 -3.38
CA ILE A 95 -9.90 6.84 -2.86
C ILE A 95 -9.22 7.21 -1.54
N ASP A 96 -9.15 8.49 -1.19
CA ASP A 96 -8.60 9.01 0.06
C ASP A 96 -9.51 8.76 1.27
N THR A 97 -10.79 8.48 1.03
CA THR A 97 -11.77 8.10 2.07
C THR A 97 -11.57 6.67 2.55
N LEU A 98 -10.88 5.83 1.77
CA LEU A 98 -10.63 4.44 2.14
C LEU A 98 -9.58 4.38 3.24
N THR A 99 -9.89 3.62 4.28
CA THR A 99 -9.04 3.43 5.46
C THR A 99 -8.55 1.99 5.56
N HIS A 100 -7.62 1.72 6.49
CA HIS A 100 -7.22 0.35 6.80
C HIS A 100 -8.38 -0.51 7.32
N GLN A 101 -9.42 0.08 7.92
CA GLN A 101 -10.61 -0.67 8.31
C GLN A 101 -11.35 -1.17 7.07
N ASN A 102 -11.55 -0.31 6.07
CA ASN A 102 -12.14 -0.71 4.78
C ASN A 102 -11.32 -1.84 4.14
N GLY A 103 -9.99 -1.77 4.21
CA GLY A 103 -9.12 -2.85 3.76
C GLY A 103 -9.41 -4.19 4.45
N ARG A 104 -9.64 -4.21 5.78
CA ARG A 104 -10.03 -5.42 6.53
C ARG A 104 -11.43 -5.88 6.17
N ASP A 105 -12.39 -4.97 6.09
CA ASP A 105 -13.79 -5.26 5.76
C ASP A 105 -13.90 -5.93 4.39
N TYR A 106 -13.10 -5.48 3.42
CA TYR A 106 -13.04 -6.10 2.09
C TYR A 106 -12.52 -7.55 2.15
N ILE A 107 -11.47 -7.83 2.93
CA ILE A 107 -10.98 -9.21 3.09
C ILE A 107 -12.01 -10.09 3.79
N GLN A 108 -12.69 -9.55 4.82
CA GLN A 108 -13.76 -10.26 5.49
C GLN A 108 -14.90 -10.56 4.51
N LEU A 109 -15.29 -9.61 3.67
CA LEU A 109 -16.27 -9.83 2.62
C LEU A 109 -15.87 -10.96 1.68
N LEU A 110 -14.64 -10.93 1.13
CA LEU A 110 -14.17 -11.94 0.19
C LEU A 110 -14.26 -13.36 0.77
N LYS A 111 -14.07 -13.53 2.08
CA LYS A 111 -14.21 -14.82 2.78
C LYS A 111 -15.65 -15.34 2.83
N HIS A 112 -16.64 -14.46 2.78
CA HIS A 112 -18.07 -14.80 2.85
C HIS A 112 -18.76 -14.77 1.49
N LEU A 113 -18.04 -14.45 0.41
CA LEU A 113 -18.65 -14.43 -0.92
C LEU A 113 -18.72 -15.84 -1.54
N PRO A 114 -19.85 -16.19 -2.18
CA PRO A 114 -19.95 -17.41 -2.97
C PRO A 114 -19.02 -17.42 -4.18
N THR A 115 -18.47 -18.59 -4.48
CA THR A 115 -17.80 -18.88 -5.76
C THR A 115 -18.81 -18.80 -6.91
N ASN A 116 -18.36 -18.30 -8.06
CA ASN A 116 -19.18 -18.16 -9.27
C ASN A 116 -20.45 -17.30 -9.09
N ARG A 117 -20.42 -16.28 -8.21
CA ARG A 117 -21.56 -15.39 -7.94
C ARG A 117 -22.26 -14.87 -9.19
N LYS A 118 -21.50 -14.41 -10.20
CA LYS A 118 -22.04 -13.85 -11.45
C LYS A 118 -22.89 -14.87 -12.24
N LYS A 119 -22.60 -16.16 -12.11
CA LYS A 119 -23.35 -17.25 -12.76
C LYS A 119 -24.46 -17.81 -11.88
N LYS A 120 -24.24 -17.90 -10.57
CA LYS A 120 -25.18 -18.54 -9.62
C LYS A 120 -26.21 -17.57 -9.04
N CYS A 121 -25.88 -16.29 -8.94
CA CYS A 121 -26.65 -15.26 -8.23
C CYS A 121 -26.56 -13.91 -8.98
N PRO A 122 -27.06 -13.81 -10.23
CA PRO A 122 -26.85 -12.63 -11.09
C PRO A 122 -27.53 -11.35 -10.58
N ASN A 123 -28.61 -11.45 -9.80
CA ASN A 123 -29.42 -10.31 -9.35
C ASN A 123 -29.32 -10.05 -7.83
N THR A 124 -28.31 -10.61 -7.16
CA THR A 124 -28.21 -10.58 -5.70
C THR A 124 -27.14 -9.59 -5.27
N SER A 125 -27.50 -8.59 -4.46
CA SER A 125 -26.52 -7.64 -3.94
C SER A 125 -25.51 -8.33 -3.02
N ILE A 126 -24.31 -7.77 -2.88
CA ILE A 126 -23.27 -8.29 -1.96
C ILE A 126 -23.82 -8.54 -0.55
N LYS A 127 -24.68 -7.65 -0.04
CA LYS A 127 -25.29 -7.79 1.29
C LYS A 127 -26.15 -9.06 1.39
N GLN A 128 -27.00 -9.31 0.38
CA GLN A 128 -27.84 -10.50 0.32
C GLN A 128 -27.04 -11.79 0.10
N LEU A 129 -25.88 -11.72 -0.57
CA LEU A 129 -25.02 -12.89 -0.79
C LEU A 129 -24.36 -13.41 0.48
N VAL A 130 -24.05 -12.53 1.44
CA VAL A 130 -23.47 -12.92 2.73
C VAL A 130 -24.49 -13.66 3.61
N GLU A 131 -25.79 -13.45 3.37
CA GLU A 131 -26.89 -14.08 4.11
C GLU A 131 -27.29 -15.46 3.56
N LEU A 132 -26.78 -15.85 2.38
CA LEU A 132 -27.07 -17.15 1.79
C LEU A 132 -26.43 -18.26 2.62
N LYS A 133 -27.28 -19.16 3.14
CA LYS A 133 -26.84 -20.43 3.73
C LYS A 133 -26.56 -21.46 2.62
N ASP A 134 -25.62 -22.36 2.85
CA ASP A 134 -25.28 -23.49 1.96
C ASP A 134 -24.67 -23.17 0.59
N VAL A 135 -23.84 -22.12 0.53
CA VAL A 135 -23.11 -21.72 -0.68
C VAL A 135 -21.63 -22.06 -0.59
N GLN A 136 -21.07 -22.58 -1.69
CA GLN A 136 -19.62 -22.82 -1.78
C GLN A 136 -18.88 -21.48 -1.85
N LEU A 137 -18.15 -21.16 -0.78
CA LEU A 137 -17.40 -19.90 -0.64
C LEU A 137 -16.14 -19.85 -1.50
N MET A 138 -15.57 -18.65 -1.69
CA MET A 138 -14.30 -18.47 -2.39
C MET A 138 -13.16 -19.21 -1.67
N SER A 139 -12.32 -19.91 -2.44
CA SER A 139 -11.11 -20.51 -1.88
C SER A 139 -10.09 -19.44 -1.46
N SER A 140 -9.26 -19.76 -0.47
CA SER A 140 -8.18 -18.89 0.01
C SER A 140 -7.24 -18.43 -1.12
N ARG A 141 -6.98 -19.31 -2.11
CA ARG A 141 -6.21 -18.99 -3.32
C ARG A 141 -6.87 -17.90 -4.17
N ILE A 142 -8.19 -17.95 -4.34
CA ILE A 142 -8.93 -16.92 -5.10
C ILE A 142 -8.88 -15.61 -4.32
N ILE A 143 -9.17 -15.64 -3.02
CA ILE A 143 -9.12 -14.45 -2.15
C ILE A 143 -7.75 -13.77 -2.21
N SER A 144 -6.67 -14.56 -2.18
CA SER A 144 -5.29 -14.08 -2.32
C SER A 144 -5.09 -13.33 -3.64
N LYS A 145 -5.50 -13.91 -4.76
CA LYS A 145 -5.39 -13.27 -6.08
C LYS A 145 -6.16 -11.95 -6.17
N TYR A 146 -7.38 -11.89 -5.63
CA TYR A 146 -8.14 -10.64 -5.58
C TYR A 146 -7.40 -9.59 -4.73
N THR A 147 -6.96 -9.98 -3.54
CA THR A 147 -6.23 -9.09 -2.62
C THR A 147 -4.94 -8.55 -3.23
N GLU A 148 -4.16 -9.42 -3.88
CA GLU A 148 -2.91 -9.05 -4.55
C GLU A 148 -3.13 -8.04 -5.68
N ARG A 149 -4.16 -8.25 -6.51
CA ARG A 149 -4.50 -7.35 -7.61
C ARG A 149 -4.98 -5.98 -7.11
N ILE A 150 -5.83 -5.96 -6.08
CA ILE A 150 -6.25 -4.69 -5.45
C ILE A 150 -5.06 -4.00 -4.77
N SER A 151 -4.18 -4.75 -4.12
CA SER A 151 -2.94 -4.20 -3.57
C SER A 151 -2.05 -3.62 -4.67
N ALA A 152 -1.96 -4.26 -5.84
CA ALA A 152 -1.21 -3.75 -6.98
C ALA A 152 -1.82 -2.47 -7.57
N LEU A 153 -3.15 -2.36 -7.61
CA LEU A 153 -3.88 -1.14 -7.97
C LEU A 153 -3.50 0.03 -7.05
N PHE A 154 -3.55 -0.17 -5.74
CA PHE A 154 -3.23 0.89 -4.76
C PHE A 154 -1.74 1.22 -4.68
N ASN A 155 -0.86 0.24 -4.88
CA ASN A 155 0.58 0.53 -5.04
C ASN A 155 0.85 1.38 -6.29
N TRP A 156 0.17 1.09 -7.40
CA TRP A 156 0.27 1.94 -8.58
C TRP A 156 -0.28 3.33 -8.31
N ALA A 157 -1.43 3.45 -7.63
CA ALA A 157 -2.01 4.72 -7.23
C ALA A 157 -1.05 5.58 -6.38
N MET A 158 -0.31 4.95 -5.46
CA MET A 158 0.75 5.61 -4.70
C MET A 158 1.86 6.13 -5.60
N ASN A 159 2.33 5.31 -6.54
CA ASN A 159 3.39 5.71 -7.46
C ASN A 159 2.98 6.85 -8.40
N GLN A 160 1.67 6.99 -8.69
CA GLN A 160 1.12 8.11 -9.46
C GLN A 160 0.83 9.35 -8.60
N GLY A 161 0.99 9.28 -7.28
CA GLY A 161 0.70 10.38 -6.36
C GLY A 161 -0.80 10.57 -6.05
N TYR A 162 -1.67 9.62 -6.39
CA TYR A 162 -3.10 9.72 -6.08
C TYR A 162 -3.43 9.44 -4.61
N THR A 163 -2.56 8.70 -3.90
CA THR A 163 -2.73 8.41 -2.48
C THR A 163 -1.38 8.18 -1.81
N ASN A 164 -1.30 8.42 -0.51
CA ASN A 164 -0.07 8.25 0.26
C ASN A 164 0.07 6.85 0.88
N GLN A 165 -0.97 6.01 0.76
CA GLN A 165 -0.98 4.69 1.39
C GLN A 165 -1.79 3.65 0.63
N ASN A 166 -1.34 2.40 0.70
CA ASN A 166 -2.09 1.24 0.27
C ASN A 166 -2.80 0.62 1.48
N VAL A 167 -4.12 0.84 1.59
CA VAL A 167 -4.92 0.35 2.71
C VAL A 167 -5.14 -1.16 2.72
N PHE A 168 -4.97 -1.81 1.57
CA PHE A 168 -5.15 -3.25 1.36
C PHE A 168 -3.87 -4.06 1.61
N ARG A 169 -2.72 -3.40 1.73
CA ARG A 169 -1.43 -4.06 1.97
C ARG A 169 -1.43 -4.81 3.30
N GLY A 170 -1.03 -6.07 3.24
CA GLY A 170 -0.86 -6.94 4.42
C GLY A 170 -2.15 -7.22 5.19
N LYS A 171 -3.32 -7.16 4.54
CA LYS A 171 -4.63 -7.41 5.19
C LYS A 171 -5.09 -8.86 5.09
N LEU A 172 -4.45 -9.65 4.23
CA LEU A 172 -4.69 -11.08 4.15
C LEU A 172 -3.66 -11.83 4.99
N GLU A 173 -4.15 -12.61 5.96
CA GLU A 173 -3.31 -13.51 6.75
C GLU A 173 -2.67 -14.58 5.84
N PRO A 174 -1.36 -14.82 5.95
CA PRO A 174 -0.72 -15.91 5.23
C PRO A 174 -1.34 -17.24 5.67
N ILE A 175 -1.64 -18.11 4.71
CA ILE A 175 -2.08 -19.47 5.01
C ILE A 175 -0.90 -20.17 5.69
N ARG A 176 -0.99 -20.38 7.01
CA ARG A 176 -0.05 -21.24 7.70
C ARG A 176 -0.21 -22.63 7.09
N LYS A 177 0.83 -23.12 6.40
CA LYS A 177 0.86 -24.53 6.00
C LYS A 177 0.85 -25.32 7.31
N SER A 178 -0.23 -26.06 7.58
CA SER A 178 -0.17 -27.05 8.64
C SER A 178 0.87 -28.08 8.19
N GLU A 179 1.98 -28.19 8.92
CA GLU A 179 2.89 -29.32 8.78
C GLU A 179 2.06 -30.59 8.95
N LYS A 180 2.13 -31.48 7.96
CA LYS A 180 1.60 -32.82 8.13
C LYS A 180 2.45 -33.48 9.21
N ILE A 181 1.86 -33.69 10.38
CA ILE A 181 2.39 -34.57 11.43
C ILE A 181 2.31 -36.00 10.92
#